data_AF-A0A656JI90-F1
#
_entry.id   AF-A0A656JI90-F1
#
_cell.length_a   1.000
_cell.length_b   1.000
_cell.length_c   1.000
_cell.angle_alpha   90.00
_cell.angle_beta   90.00
_cell.angle_gamma   90.00
#
_symmetry.space_group_name_H-M   'P 1'
#
loop_
_entity.id
_entity.type
_entity.pdbx_description
1 polymer ?
#
loop_
_entity_poly.entity_id
_entity_poly.type
_entity_poly.pdbx_seq_one_letter_code
_entity_poly.pdbx_strand_id
1 'polypeptide(L)'
;YLNRPDLTAERFLDDPFSNVAAARMYRTGDLVRWLADGTLEYLGRNDDQVKIRGVRVELGEIEQQLAQCPGVAEAVVTTQRLEDGT
;
A
#
# COMPACT_ATOMS: atom_id res chain seq x y z
N TYR A 1 -1.44 5.86 -12.69
CA TYR A 1 -0.08 5.32 -12.91
C TYR A 1 0.32 5.55 -14.35
N LEU A 2 1.52 6.09 -14.59
CA LEU A 2 1.98 6.38 -15.95
C LEU A 2 2.12 5.07 -16.75
N ASN A 3 1.48 5.01 -17.92
CA ASN A 3 1.50 3.86 -18.83
C ASN A 3 1.00 2.52 -18.24
N ARG A 4 0.19 2.58 -17.17
CA ARG A 4 -0.42 1.40 -16.53
C ARG A 4 -1.92 1.62 -16.33
N PRO A 5 -2.74 1.43 -17.37
CA PRO A 5 -4.18 1.67 -17.32
C PRO A 5 -4.89 0.74 -16.34
N ASP A 6 -4.51 -0.54 -16.28
CA ASP A 6 -5.15 -1.53 -15.39
C ASP A 6 -4.97 -1.15 -13.91
N LEU A 7 -3.75 -0.82 -13.49
CA LEU A 7 -3.46 -0.33 -12.14
C LEU A 7 -4.20 0.99 -11.83
N THR A 8 -4.38 1.84 -12.84
CA THR A 8 -5.12 3.10 -12.67
C THR A 8 -6.60 2.82 -12.47
N ALA A 9 -7.18 1.88 -13.21
CA ALA A 9 -8.58 1.47 -13.03
C ALA A 9 -8.82 0.75 -11.70
N GLU A 10 -7.83 0.00 -11.19
CA GLU A 10 -7.92 -0.67 -9.90
C GLU A 10 -7.89 0.30 -8.71
N ARG A 11 -7.03 1.34 -8.76
CA ARG A 11 -6.81 2.26 -7.64
C ARG A 11 -7.68 3.51 -7.68
N PHE A 12 -8.08 3.97 -8.86
CA PHE A 12 -9.02 5.06 -9.02
C PHE A 12 -10.35 4.44 -9.44
N LEU A 13 -11.35 4.56 -8.59
CA LEU A 13 -12.67 3.98 -8.78
C LEU A 13 -13.67 5.09 -9.06
N ASP A 14 -14.85 4.73 -9.56
CA ASP A 14 -15.97 5.67 -9.57
C ASP A 14 -16.39 5.96 -8.13
N ASP A 15 -16.70 7.22 -7.85
CA ASP A 15 -17.09 7.67 -6.52
C ASP A 15 -18.62 7.60 -6.34
N PRO A 16 -19.17 6.60 -5.63
CA PRO A 16 -20.62 6.48 -5.43
C PRO A 16 -21.17 7.47 -4.39
N PHE A 17 -20.30 8.23 -3.70
CA PHE A 17 -20.68 9.15 -2.64
C PHE A 17 -20.76 10.61 -3.11
N SER A 18 -20.28 10.89 -4.32
CA SER A 18 -20.28 12.22 -4.91
C SER A 18 -21.47 12.42 -5.86
N ASN A 19 -22.06 13.61 -5.83
CA ASN A 19 -23.10 14.03 -6.77
C ASN A 19 -22.53 14.58 -8.09
N VAL A 20 -21.20 14.62 -8.24
CA VAL A 20 -20.53 15.12 -9.44
C VAL A 20 -20.40 13.98 -10.46
N ALA A 21 -20.84 14.24 -11.69
CA ALA A 21 -20.71 13.28 -12.78
C ALA A 21 -19.24 12.91 -13.02
N ALA A 22 -18.97 11.61 -13.17
CA ALA A 22 -17.62 11.05 -13.34
C ALA A 22 -16.63 11.40 -12.21
N ALA A 23 -17.13 11.66 -11.00
CA ALA A 23 -16.29 11.76 -9.82
C ALA A 23 -15.53 10.44 -9.56
N ARG A 24 -14.32 10.58 -9.02
CA ARG A 24 -13.39 9.46 -8.80
C ARG A 24 -12.94 9.41 -7.35
N MET A 25 -12.89 8.21 -6.79
CA MET A 25 -12.40 7.92 -5.46
C MET A 25 -11.09 7.14 -5.55
N TYR A 26 -10.13 7.44 -4.67
CA TYR A 26 -8.84 6.73 -4.63
C TYR A 26 -8.82 5.68 -3.51
N ARG A 27 -8.46 4.44 -3.86
CA ARG A 27 -8.26 3.32 -2.91
C ARG A 27 -6.84 3.39 -2.32
N THR A 28 -6.73 3.87 -1.09
CA THR A 28 -5.44 4.07 -0.39
C THR A 28 -4.76 2.78 0.10
N GLY A 29 -5.56 1.74 0.37
CA GLY A 29 -5.12 0.51 1.06
C GLY A 29 -4.91 0.70 2.57
N ASP A 30 -5.24 1.86 3.13
CA ASP A 30 -5.15 2.11 4.56
C ASP A 30 -6.41 1.59 5.26
N LEU A 31 -6.24 0.83 6.35
CA LEU A 31 -7.33 0.39 7.20
C LEU A 31 -7.58 1.45 8.28
N VAL A 32 -8.83 1.91 8.37
CA VAL A 32 -9.24 2.96 9.30
C VAL A 32 -10.58 2.63 9.97
N ARG A 33 -10.85 3.26 11.11
CA ARG A 33 -12.20 3.28 11.70
C ARG A 33 -12.58 4.66 12.20
N TRP A 34 -13.88 4.93 12.20
CA TRP A 34 -14.46 6.12 12.82
C TRP A 34 -14.44 6.00 14.35
N LEU A 35 -14.05 7.08 15.02
CA LEU A 35 -14.19 7.26 16.46
C LEU A 35 -15.48 8.03 16.78
N ALA A 36 -15.91 7.97 18.04
CA ALA A 36 -17.14 8.60 18.51
C ALA A 36 -17.13 10.13 18.37
N ASP A 37 -15.95 10.75 18.35
CA ASP A 37 -15.75 12.19 18.15
C ASP A 37 -15.73 12.60 16.67
N GLY A 38 -15.92 11.66 15.74
CA GLY A 38 -15.92 11.91 14.30
C GLY A 38 -14.52 11.93 13.67
N THR A 39 -13.47 11.59 14.41
CA THR A 39 -12.12 11.43 13.85
C THR A 39 -11.89 10.02 13.28
N LEU A 40 -10.84 9.86 12.47
CA LEU A 40 -10.42 8.56 11.93
C LEU A 40 -9.19 8.05 12.67
N GLU A 41 -9.28 6.84 13.21
CA GLU A 41 -8.13 6.10 13.73
C GLU A 41 -7.53 5.23 12.62
N TYR A 42 -6.22 5.33 12.43
CA TYR A 42 -5.45 4.51 11.49
C TYR A 42 -5.03 3.20 12.14
N LEU A 43 -5.35 2.07 11.50
CA LEU A 43 -5.14 0.71 12.02
C LEU A 43 -4.02 -0.05 11.31
N GLY A 44 -3.48 0.50 10.22
CA GLY A 44 -2.45 -0.15 9.43
C GLY A 44 -2.81 -0.20 7.95
N ARG A 45 -2.14 -1.09 7.22
CA ARG A 45 -2.39 -1.33 5.80
C ARG A 45 -3.08 -2.67 5.60
N ASN A 46 -3.85 -2.77 4.53
CA ASN A 46 -4.47 -4.03 4.10
C ASN A 46 -3.62 -4.80 3.09
N ASP A 47 -2.42 -4.30 2.78
CA ASP A 47 -1.44 -4.86 1.85
C ASP A 47 -0.02 -4.85 2.47
N ASP A 48 0.94 -5.42 1.75
CA ASP A 48 2.32 -5.66 2.23
C ASP A 48 3.23 -4.42 2.18
N GLN A 49 2.66 -3.25 1.95
CA GLN A 49 3.43 -2.04 1.85
C GLN A 49 3.83 -1.51 3.22
N VAL A 50 5.07 -1.04 3.35
CA VAL A 50 5.64 -0.63 4.63
C VAL A 50 6.23 0.77 4.59
N LYS A 51 6.41 1.36 5.77
CA LYS A 51 7.18 2.59 5.95
C LYS A 51 8.46 2.30 6.71
N ILE A 52 9.60 2.53 6.07
CA ILE A 52 10.92 2.42 6.68
C ILE A 52 11.53 3.82 6.70
N ARG A 53 11.77 4.37 7.91
CA ARG A 53 12.32 5.74 8.09
C ARG A 53 11.52 6.81 7.31
N GLY A 54 10.19 6.69 7.30
CA GLY A 54 9.28 7.60 6.60
C GLY A 54 9.16 7.37 5.10
N VAL A 55 9.98 6.48 4.50
CA VAL A 55 9.93 6.14 3.09
C VAL A 55 8.96 4.98 2.87
N ARG A 56 8.08 5.12 1.86
CA ARG A 56 7.12 4.10 1.45
C ARG A 56 7.84 3.08 0.56
N VAL A 57 7.79 1.81 0.95
CA VAL A 57 8.50 0.70 0.28
C VAL A 57 7.49 -0.37 -0.09
N GLU A 58 7.54 -0.82 -1.34
CA GLU A 58 6.77 -1.96 -1.87
C GLU A 58 7.64 -3.23 -1.74
N LEU A 59 7.33 -4.13 -0.80
CA LEU A 59 8.16 -5.31 -0.57
C LEU A 59 8.21 -6.24 -1.79
N GLY A 60 7.09 -6.37 -2.51
CA GLY A 60 7.00 -7.18 -3.73
C GLY A 60 7.93 -6.71 -4.86
N GLU A 61 8.29 -5.43 -4.93
CA GLU A 61 9.28 -4.95 -5.91
C GLU A 61 10.68 -5.50 -5.59
N ILE A 62 11.04 -5.58 -4.30
CA ILE A 62 12.30 -6.16 -3.84
C ILE A 62 12.31 -7.66 -4.13
N GLU A 63 11.22 -8.37 -3.82
CA GLU A 63 11.07 -9.81 -4.13
C GLU A 63 11.24 -10.08 -5.63
N GLN A 64 10.60 -9.27 -6.48
CA GLN A 64 10.71 -9.40 -7.93
C GLN A 64 12.14 -9.18 -8.44
N GLN A 65 12.90 -8.24 -7.84
CA GLN A 65 14.30 -8.03 -8.19
C GLN A 65 15.19 -9.19 -7.72
N LEU A 66 14.96 -9.71 -6.51
CA LEU A 66 15.69 -10.86 -5.96
C LEU A 66 15.47 -12.13 -6.79
N ALA A 67 14.24 -12.36 -7.25
CA ALA A 67 13.90 -13.50 -8.10
C ALA A 67 14.59 -13.49 -9.48
N GLN A 68 15.11 -12.34 -9.91
CA GLN A 68 15.89 -12.23 -11.15
C GLN A 68 17.38 -12.56 -10.96
N CYS A 69 17.85 -12.74 -9.73
CA CYS A 69 19.24 -13.10 -9.46
C CYS A 69 19.54 -14.56 -9.82
N PRO A 70 20.65 -14.86 -10.53
CA PRO A 70 21.02 -16.23 -10.85
C PRO A 70 21.13 -17.12 -9.61
N GLY A 71 20.43 -18.26 -9.63
CA GLY A 71 20.43 -19.24 -8.54
C GLY A 71 19.37 -19.01 -7.45
N VAL A 72 18.58 -17.94 -7.53
CA VAL A 72 17.42 -17.73 -6.66
C VAL A 72 16.19 -18.40 -7.27
N ALA A 73 15.59 -19.35 -6.56
CA ALA A 73 14.35 -20.00 -7.00
C ALA A 73 13.11 -19.19 -6.58
N GLU A 74 13.08 -18.72 -5.33
CA GLU A 74 12.00 -17.93 -4.74
C GLU A 74 12.58 -16.93 -3.74
N ALA A 75 11.89 -15.82 -3.51
CA ALA A 75 12.28 -14.78 -2.57
C ALA A 75 11.06 -14.22 -1.82
N VAL A 76 11.20 -13.98 -0.52
CA VAL A 76 10.20 -13.33 0.33
C VAL A 76 10.89 -12.24 1.14
N VAL A 77 10.27 -11.07 1.25
CA VAL A 77 10.79 -9.94 2.00
C VAL A 77 9.83 -9.57 3.13
N THR A 78 10.36 -9.43 4.34
CA THR A 78 9.59 -9.02 5.52
C THR A 78 10.34 -7.93 6.31
N THR A 79 9.61 -7.15 7.09
CA THR A 79 10.21 -6.14 7.97
C THR A 79 10.47 -6.71 9.36
N GLN A 80 11.63 -6.38 9.91
CA GLN A 80 11.96 -6.65 11.31
C GLN A 80 12.12 -5.34 12.07
N ARG A 81 11.52 -5.27 13.26
CA ARG A 81 11.83 -4.23 14.24
C ARG A 81 13.06 -4.68 15.02
N LEU A 82 14.13 -3.89 14.97
CA LEU A 82 15.26 -4.08 15.86
C LEU A 82 14.87 -3.52 17.24
N GLU A 83 15.22 -4.22 18.31
CA GLU A 83 15.10 -3.66 19.66
C GLU A 83 16.07 -2.48 19.77
N ASP A 84 15.61 -1.37 20.35
CA ASP A 84 16.48 -0.25 20.66
C ASP A 84 17.50 -0.76 21.69
N GLY A 85 18.77 -0.85 21.29
CA GLY A 85 19.84 -1.25 22.21
C GLY A 85 19.87 -0.29 23.40
N THR A 86 19.69 -0.85 24.61
CA THR A 86 19.97 -0.14 25.87
C THR A 86 21.40 0.35 25.94
#